data_AF-A0A367MDE9-F1
#
_entry.id   AF-A0A367MDE9-F1
#
_cell.length_a   1.000
_cell.length_b   1.000
_cell.length_c   1.000
_cell.angle_alpha   90.00
_cell.angle_beta   90.00
_cell.angle_gamma   90.00
#
_symmetry.space_group_name_H-M   'P 1'
#
loop_
_entity.id
_entity.type
_entity.pdbx_description
1 polymer ?
#
loop_
_entity_poly.entity_id
_entity_poly.type
_entity_poly.pdbx_seq_one_letter_code
_entity_poly.pdbx_strand_id
1 'polypeptide(L)' 'RLADGSGYRLTIHPPLEDFPGESEEADCLRINQWVERCVRQQPEQYLWAHRRFKTRPPGEAKLYPKRRKR' A
#
# COMPACT_ATOMS: atom_id res chain seq x y z
N ARG A 1 2.34 -1.73 -15.70
CA ARG A 1 2.38 -1.64 -17.18
C ARG A 1 3.80 -1.79 -17.67
N LEU A 2 3.99 -2.38 -18.84
CA LEU A 2 5.30 -2.39 -19.50
C LEU A 2 5.67 -0.96 -19.94
N ALA A 3 6.96 -0.66 -20.04
CA ALA A 3 7.46 0.69 -20.31
C ALA A 3 7.05 1.21 -21.70
N ASP A 4 6.90 0.29 -22.66
CA ASP A 4 6.42 0.53 -24.03
C ASP A 4 4.89 0.61 -24.15
N GLY A 5 4.16 0.39 -23.06
CA GLY A 5 2.69 0.40 -23.03
C GLY A 5 2.03 -0.82 -23.66
N SER A 6 2.77 -1.88 -24.04
CA SER A 6 2.22 -3.05 -24.73
C SER A 6 1.37 -3.97 -23.84
N GLY A 7 1.36 -3.76 -22.52
CA GLY A 7 0.53 -4.53 -21.60
C GLY A 7 1.00 -4.50 -20.14
N TYR A 8 0.80 -5.62 -19.44
CA TYR A 8 1.10 -5.78 -18.03
C TYR A 8 1.99 -7.01 -17.79
N ARG A 9 2.94 -6.86 -16.85
CA ARG A 9 3.64 -8.00 -16.26
C ARG A 9 3.04 -8.24 -14.89
N LEU A 10 2.62 -9.47 -14.64
CA LEU A 10 2.11 -9.93 -13.35
C LEU A 10 3.20 -10.78 -12.70
N THR A 11 3.45 -10.53 -11.42
CA THR A 11 4.33 -11.36 -10.59
C THR A 11 3.49 -12.00 -9.51
N ILE A 12 3.42 -13.34 -9.51
CA ILE A 12 2.74 -14.11 -8.47
C ILE A 12 3.82 -14.67 -7.56
N HIS A 13 3.77 -14.30 -6.29
CA HIS A 13 4.70 -14.77 -5.27
C HIS A 13 4.16 -16.04 -4.60
N PRO A 14 5.03 -16.83 -3.95
CA PRO A 14 4.59 -17.89 -3.06
C PRO A 14 3.63 -17.37 -1.98
N PRO A 15 2.81 -18.25 -1.39
CA PRO A 15 2.04 -17.92 -0.19
C PRO A 15 2.94 -17.36 0.92
N LEU A 16 2.38 -16.49 1.76
CA LEU A 16 3.09 -16.05 2.95
C LEU A 16 3.27 -17.23 3.90
N GLU A 17 4.50 -17.54 4.26
CA GLU A 17 4.82 -18.54 5.29
C GLU A 17 4.22 -18.11 6.64
N ASP A 18 3.75 -19.04 7.46
CA ASP A 18 3.21 -18.74 8.81
C ASP A 18 2.14 -17.64 8.82
N PHE A 19 1.15 -17.75 7.94
CA PHE A 19 0.03 -16.79 7.85
C PHE A 19 -1.33 -17.54 7.85
N PRO A 20 -2.32 -17.10 8.66
CA PRO A 20 -2.25 -16.01 9.65
C PRO A 20 -1.32 -16.34 10.82
N GLY A 21 -0.72 -15.30 11.40
CA GLY A 21 0.27 -15.37 12.46
C GLY A 21 -0.30 -15.24 13.87
N GLU A 22 0.47 -14.62 14.76
CA GLU A 22 0.18 -14.55 16.20
C GLU A 22 -0.96 -13.57 16.57
N SER A 23 -1.16 -12.51 15.78
CA SER A 23 -2.26 -11.56 15.96
C SER A 23 -2.63 -10.85 14.66
N GLU A 24 -3.83 -10.28 14.62
CA GLU A 24 -4.28 -9.47 13.49
C GLU A 24 -3.36 -8.26 13.24
N GLU A 25 -2.84 -7.63 14.32
CA GLU A 25 -1.89 -6.52 14.21
C GLU A 25 -0.56 -6.97 13.59
N ALA A 26 -0.02 -8.12 14.02
CA ALA A 26 1.22 -8.67 13.47
C ALA A 26 1.07 -8.99 11.98
N ASP A 27 -0.05 -9.60 11.59
CA ASP A 27 -0.38 -9.88 10.20
C ASP A 27 -0.56 -8.61 9.37
N CYS A 28 -1.27 -7.61 9.90
CA CYS A 28 -1.44 -6.32 9.25
C CYS A 28 -0.09 -5.61 9.05
N LEU A 29 0.80 -5.66 10.04
CA LEU A 29 2.15 -5.10 9.94
C LEU A 29 2.93 -5.81 8.82
N ARG A 30 2.92 -7.14 8.80
CA ARG A 30 3.62 -7.95 7.79
C ARG A 30 3.13 -7.65 6.38
N ILE A 31 1.81 -7.55 6.18
CA ILE A 31 1.22 -7.20 4.89
C ILE A 31 1.60 -5.77 4.47
N ASN A 32 1.57 -4.80 5.39
CA ASN A 32 1.98 -3.42 5.07
C ASN A 32 3.45 -3.37 4.64
N GLN A 33 4.35 -4.06 5.35
CA GLN A 33 5.77 -4.14 4.98
C GLN A 33 5.98 -4.83 3.62
N TRP A 34 5.18 -5.85 3.30
CA TRP A 34 5.19 -6.49 1.98
C TRP A 34 4.79 -5.51 0.88
N VAL A 35 3.68 -4.78 1.08
CA VAL A 35 3.24 -3.73 0.15
C VAL A 35 4.32 -2.67 -0.05
N GLU A 36 4.96 -2.19 1.02
CA GLU A 36 6.05 -1.23 0.91
C GLU A 36 7.22 -1.76 0.06
N ARG A 37 7.60 -3.03 0.22
CA ARG A 37 8.64 -3.66 -0.62
C ARG A 37 8.23 -3.70 -2.09
N CYS A 38 6.98 -4.05 -2.41
CA CYS A 38 6.47 -4.02 -3.77
C CYS A 38 6.47 -2.60 -4.35
N VAL A 39 6.01 -1.61 -3.59
CA VAL A 39 5.97 -0.21 -4.02
C VAL A 39 7.37 0.34 -4.30
N ARG A 40 8.38 -0.01 -3.48
CA ARG A 40 9.77 0.42 -3.71
C ARG A 40 10.36 -0.08 -5.04
N GLN A 41 9.86 -1.18 -5.59
CA GLN A 41 10.35 -1.71 -6.88
C GLN A 41 9.89 -0.86 -8.08
N GLN A 42 8.67 -0.32 -8.03
CA GLN A 42 8.07 0.50 -9.10
C GLN A 42 7.14 1.57 -8.50
N PRO A 43 7.70 2.60 -7.83
CA PRO A 43 6.90 3.57 -7.08
C PRO A 43 5.90 4.30 -7.97
N GLU A 44 6.24 4.60 -9.22
CA GLU A 44 5.38 5.26 -10.19
C GLU A 44 4.13 4.46 -10.58
N GLN A 45 4.09 3.15 -10.30
CA GLN A 45 2.93 2.29 -10.57
C GLN A 45 1.97 2.15 -9.39
N TYR A 46 2.32 2.70 -8.22
CA TYR A 46 1.41 2.69 -7.08
C TYR A 46 0.32 3.78 -7.20
N LEU A 47 -0.87 3.50 -6.67
CA LEU A 47 -2.00 4.43 -6.70
C LEU A 47 -1.84 5.57 -5.69
N TRP A 48 -0.94 6.53 -5.95
CA TRP A 48 -0.67 7.67 -5.06
C TRP A 48 -1.86 8.61 -4.86
N ALA A 49 -2.84 8.59 -5.76
CA ALA A 49 -4.08 9.33 -5.61
C ALA A 49 -4.93 8.83 -4.42
N HIS A 50 -4.70 7.59 -3.96
CA HIS A 50 -5.39 7.06 -2.80
C HIS A 50 -4.90 7.75 -1.52
N ARG A 51 -5.84 8.30 -0.74
CA ARG A 51 -5.57 8.97 0.55
C ARG A 51 -5.29 7.97 1.68
N ARG A 52 -4.26 7.14 1.51
CA ARG A 52 -3.92 6.02 2.41
C ARG A 52 -3.63 6.48 3.85
N PHE A 53 -3.06 7.68 4.01
CA PHE A 53 -2.64 8.24 5.31
C PHE A 53 -3.68 9.21 5.91
N LYS A 54 -4.97 9.03 5.60
CA LYS A 54 -6.04 9.93 6.08
C LYS A 54 -6.31 9.73 7.57
N THR A 55 -6.14 8.50 8.05
CA THR A 55 -6.20 8.13 9.46
C THR A 55 -4.81 8.39 10.03
N ARG A 56 -4.75 9.13 11.14
CA ARG A 56 -3.51 9.52 11.82
C ARG A 56 -3.61 9.15 13.31
N PRO A 57 -2.49 8.94 14.00
CA PRO A 57 -2.46 8.84 15.45
C PRO A 57 -3.13 10.05 16.14
N PRO A 58 -3.64 9.88 17.37
CA PRO A 58 -4.20 10.98 18.14
C PRO A 58 -3.19 12.14 18.28
N GLY A 59 -3.64 13.37 18.03
CA GLY A 59 -2.81 14.58 18.12
C GLY A 59 -2.07 14.98 16.85
N GLU A 60 -2.00 14.11 15.83
CA GLU A 60 -1.29 14.44 14.60
C GLU A 60 -2.11 15.27 13.60
N ALA A 61 -1.40 16.15 12.87
CA ALA A 61 -2.00 16.96 11.82
C ALA A 61 -2.49 16.12 10.64
N LYS A 62 -3.59 16.55 10.00
CA LYS A 62 -4.12 15.91 8.78
C LYS A 62 -3.23 16.23 7.59
N LEU A 63 -2.84 15.21 6.82
CA LEU A 63 -2.01 15.37 5.62
C LEU A 63 -2.78 15.81 4.37
N TYR A 64 -4.09 15.58 4.32
CA TYR A 64 -4.91 15.86 3.13
C TYR A 64 -5.87 17.02 3.36
N PRO A 65 -6.05 17.90 2.36
CA PRO A 65 -7.00 19.00 2.48
C PRO A 65 -8.43 18.48 2.60
N LYS A 66 -9.24 19.21 3.39
CA LYS A 66 -10.67 18.96 3.50
C LYS A 66 -11.29 19.12 2.11
N ARG A 67 -12.08 18.14 1.67
CA ARG A 67 -12.88 18.28 0.44
C ARG A 67 -13.85 19.44 0.65
N ARG A 68 -13.77 20.47 -0.19
CA ARG A 68 -14.82 21.49 -0.27
C ARG A 68 -16.10 20.80 -0.73
N LYS A 69 -17.17 20.94 0.05
CA LYS A 69 -18.51 20.56 -0.41
C LYS A 69 -18.89 21.55 -1.51
N ARG A 70 -19.33 21.02 -2.66
CA ARG A 70 -20.00 21.81 -3.70
C ARG A 70 -21.43 22.08 -3.25
#